data_AF-A0A971XXH6-F1
#
_entry.id   AF-A0A971XXH6-F1
#
_cell.length_a   1.000
_cell.length_b   1.000
_cell.length_c   1.000
_cell.angle_alpha   90.00
_cell.angle_beta   90.00
_cell.angle_gamma   90.00
#
_symmetry.space_group_name_H-M   'P 1'
#
loop_
_entity.id
_entity.type
_entity.pdbx_description
1 polymer ?
#
loop_
_entity_poly.entity_id
_entity_poly.type
_entity_poly.pdbx_seq_one_letter_code
_entity_poly.pdbx_strand_id
1 'polypeptide(L)'
;MAKKKRRIWWFHVDEIEEAETWLGDMAAKGWHLSGSDAIFVHFTQGQPETVRYRCDIFSRKDGFEERIDLYTQTGWEYVASVGSSLHIFRAPATGAVPEIHTDPVEMAPTLNLLLRPYYMLGLSALAMFALCLIPLFIYGNVPLGLLVYADYLFILSLVPAISLMIIAGNGICRVVRKRKMLRRGSSFSHNKPYHYVFSRGWGTLFVLVLGLVLVAANAVNVFRSDHCSPLPQGELPVVRLSDIISHTEYIIIEPDDFELFNGCFTSSSLLVPWQWYSAEFAGQLAGGGSVSRTSLVFSSYRARTTGLADILARMLPSKFELRKSESYPGDLWIYQHGNVHEFILLKDKYVFYVVYNGLEPVEKLIRLVEDKIASLSK
;
A
#
# COMPACT_ATOMS: atom_id res chain seq x y z
N MET A 1 24.19 -41.03 14.70
CA MET A 1 23.40 -39.82 14.99
C MET A 1 22.03 -39.95 14.33
N ALA A 2 20.95 -39.69 15.06
CA ALA A 2 19.60 -39.68 14.48
C ALA A 2 19.47 -38.51 13.47
N LYS A 3 18.85 -38.76 12.31
CA LYS A 3 18.68 -37.75 11.28
C LYS A 3 17.69 -36.69 11.76
N LYS A 4 18.03 -35.41 11.57
CA LYS A 4 17.16 -34.28 11.90
C LYS A 4 16.53 -33.71 10.63
N LYS A 5 15.31 -33.18 10.75
CA LYS A 5 14.58 -32.55 9.65
C LYS A 5 13.86 -31.31 10.16
N ARG A 6 13.86 -30.24 9.37
CA ARG A 6 13.19 -28.99 9.67
C ARG A 6 12.08 -28.75 8.66
N ARG A 7 10.92 -28.28 9.11
CA ARG A 7 9.79 -27.88 8.25
C ARG A 7 9.24 -26.54 8.73
N ILE A 8 8.78 -25.70 7.80
CA ILE A 8 8.08 -24.46 8.13
C ILE A 8 6.71 -24.82 8.73
N TRP A 9 6.31 -24.13 9.78
CA TRP A 9 4.98 -24.23 10.35
C TRP A 9 4.00 -23.35 9.55
N TRP A 10 3.26 -23.96 8.63
CA TRP A 10 2.31 -23.26 7.74
C TRP A 10 0.90 -23.14 8.31
N PHE A 11 0.61 -23.82 9.42
CA PHE A 11 -0.72 -23.86 10.01
C PHE A 11 -1.04 -22.53 10.67
N HIS A 12 -2.17 -21.95 10.28
CA HIS A 12 -2.71 -20.84 11.05
C HIS A 12 -3.12 -21.34 12.43
N VAL A 13 -3.14 -20.41 13.39
CA VAL A 13 -3.43 -20.71 14.81
C VAL A 13 -4.79 -21.38 15.04
N ASP A 14 -5.74 -21.24 14.13
CA ASP A 14 -7.07 -21.87 14.16
C ASP A 14 -7.15 -23.21 13.42
N GLU A 15 -6.10 -23.66 12.73
CA GLU A 15 -6.03 -24.92 11.96
C GLU A 15 -5.44 -26.05 12.80
N ILE A 16 -5.91 -26.15 14.04
CA ILE A 16 -5.41 -27.07 15.08
C ILE A 16 -5.61 -28.53 14.68
N GLU A 17 -6.80 -28.86 14.23
CA GLU A 17 -7.21 -30.22 13.83
C GLU A 17 -6.36 -30.71 12.65
N GLU A 18 -6.12 -29.83 11.68
CA GLU A 18 -5.26 -30.07 10.53
C GLU A 18 -3.79 -30.28 10.97
N ALA A 19 -3.31 -29.50 11.92
CA ALA A 19 -1.96 -29.62 12.48
C ALA A 19 -1.76 -30.95 13.23
N GLU A 20 -2.75 -31.37 14.03
CA GLU A 20 -2.73 -32.66 14.73
C GLU A 20 -2.66 -33.83 13.75
N THR A 21 -3.50 -33.83 12.71
CA THR A 21 -3.46 -34.86 11.66
C THR A 21 -2.12 -34.87 10.93
N TRP A 22 -1.55 -33.71 10.60
CA TRP A 22 -0.25 -33.62 9.94
C TRP A 22 0.90 -34.16 10.80
N LEU A 23 0.91 -33.84 12.09
CA LEU A 23 1.92 -34.34 13.03
C LEU A 23 1.81 -35.86 13.20
N GLY A 24 0.59 -36.40 13.29
CA GLY A 24 0.34 -37.85 13.32
C GLY A 24 0.87 -38.55 12.06
N ASP A 25 0.57 -38.02 10.88
CA ASP A 25 1.07 -38.54 9.60
C ASP A 25 2.60 -38.49 9.48
N MET A 26 3.24 -37.51 10.12
CA MET A 26 4.70 -37.40 10.14
C MET A 26 5.31 -38.47 11.06
N ALA A 27 4.74 -38.70 12.24
CA ALA A 27 5.20 -39.75 13.15
C ALA A 27 4.98 -41.16 12.59
N ALA A 28 3.87 -41.38 11.88
CA ALA A 28 3.62 -42.64 11.15
C ALA A 28 4.66 -42.90 10.05
N LYS A 29 5.38 -41.87 9.58
CA LYS A 29 6.51 -41.98 8.65
C LYS A 29 7.88 -42.03 9.35
N GLY A 30 7.90 -42.15 10.68
CA GLY A 30 9.10 -42.16 11.51
C GLY A 30 9.70 -40.78 11.80
N TRP A 31 8.97 -39.70 11.54
CA TRP A 31 9.41 -38.33 11.87
C TRP A 31 8.69 -37.82 13.11
N HIS A 32 9.38 -37.85 14.24
CA HIS A 32 8.84 -37.45 15.53
C HIS A 32 9.14 -35.99 15.81
N LEU A 33 8.12 -35.21 16.17
CA LEU A 33 8.31 -33.81 16.57
C LEU A 33 9.22 -33.76 17.80
N SER A 34 10.25 -32.92 17.75
CA SER A 34 11.26 -32.78 18.81
C SER A 34 11.43 -31.35 19.32
N GLY A 35 10.70 -30.39 18.74
CA GLY A 35 10.74 -28.99 19.15
C GLY A 35 10.33 -28.04 18.04
N SER A 36 10.43 -26.75 18.34
CA SER A 36 10.00 -25.65 17.47
C SER A 36 10.80 -24.39 17.75
N ASP A 37 10.93 -23.56 16.72
CA ASP A 37 11.36 -22.16 16.80
C ASP A 37 10.19 -21.25 16.39
N ALA A 38 10.47 -19.96 16.20
CA ALA A 38 9.48 -18.96 15.76
C ALA A 38 8.76 -19.32 14.44
N ILE A 39 9.45 -19.95 13.48
CA ILE A 39 8.92 -20.20 12.12
C ILE A 39 8.90 -21.69 11.77
N PHE A 40 9.74 -22.50 12.44
CA PHE A 40 10.01 -23.86 12.04
C PHE A 40 9.70 -24.86 13.15
N VAL A 41 9.31 -26.06 12.76
CA VAL A 41 9.25 -27.23 13.62
C VAL A 41 10.35 -28.21 13.25
N HIS A 42 10.88 -28.85 14.29
CA HIS A 42 11.98 -29.79 14.21
C HIS A 42 11.49 -31.21 14.42
N PHE A 43 12.00 -32.11 13.60
CA PHE A 43 11.73 -33.53 13.68
C PHE A 43 13.03 -34.31 13.84
N THR A 44 12.95 -35.38 14.62
CA THR A 44 14.01 -36.38 14.76
C THR A 44 13.52 -37.70 14.16
N GLN A 45 14.39 -38.36 13.39
CA GLN A 45 14.08 -39.66 12.81
C GLN A 45 14.07 -40.73 13.89
N GLY A 46 12.96 -41.47 13.97
CA GLY A 46 12.77 -42.64 14.83
C GLY A 46 12.04 -43.75 14.06
N GLN A 47 11.54 -44.74 14.79
CA GLN A 47 10.71 -45.78 14.18
C GLN A 47 9.35 -45.21 13.77
N PRO A 48 8.77 -45.65 12.64
CA PRO A 48 7.36 -45.39 12.31
C PRO A 48 6.46 -45.80 13.47
N GLU A 49 5.68 -44.85 13.99
CA GLU A 49 4.81 -45.09 15.14
C GLU A 49 3.49 -44.35 14.97
N THR A 50 2.41 -45.02 15.36
CA THR A 50 1.09 -44.39 15.45
C THR A 50 0.96 -43.72 16.81
N VAL A 51 1.00 -42.39 16.82
CA VAL A 51 0.88 -41.55 18.03
C VAL A 51 -0.27 -40.57 17.89
N ARG A 52 -0.84 -40.14 19.02
CA ARG A 52 -1.84 -39.08 19.09
C ARG A 52 -1.15 -37.78 19.43
N TYR A 53 -1.21 -36.82 18.52
CA TYR A 53 -0.87 -35.43 18.82
C TYR A 53 -2.13 -34.66 19.20
N ARG A 54 -2.03 -33.82 20.23
CA ARG A 54 -3.07 -32.88 20.64
C ARG A 54 -2.48 -31.51 20.87
N CYS A 55 -3.18 -30.50 20.41
CA CYS A 55 -2.81 -29.12 20.71
C CYS A 55 -3.77 -28.52 21.73
N ASP A 56 -3.20 -27.87 22.74
CA ASP A 56 -3.96 -27.03 23.66
C ASP A 56 -3.54 -25.56 23.47
N ILE A 57 -4.48 -24.67 23.79
CA ILE A 57 -4.30 -23.22 23.69
C ILE A 57 -4.35 -22.62 25.08
N PHE A 58 -3.25 -22.05 25.51
CA PHE A 58 -3.19 -21.25 26.74
C PHE A 58 -1.99 -20.32 26.72
N SER A 59 -2.01 -19.30 27.57
CA SER A 59 -0.91 -18.34 27.69
C SER A 59 0.23 -18.97 28.49
N ARG A 60 1.47 -18.83 28.01
CA ARG A 60 2.66 -19.29 28.77
C ARG A 60 2.83 -18.59 30.14
N LYS A 61 2.18 -17.46 30.35
CA LYS A 61 2.27 -16.70 31.61
C LYS A 61 1.38 -17.28 32.72
N ASP A 62 0.39 -18.09 32.36
CA ASP A 62 -0.69 -18.48 33.26
C ASP A 62 -0.67 -20.00 33.46
N GLY A 63 -0.07 -20.48 34.56
CA GLY A 63 -0.12 -21.89 34.96
C GLY A 63 0.53 -22.88 33.98
N PHE A 64 1.54 -22.44 33.22
CA PHE A 64 2.15 -23.25 32.16
C PHE A 64 2.75 -24.57 32.67
N GLU A 65 3.53 -24.52 33.75
CA GLU A 65 4.16 -25.71 34.34
C GLU A 65 3.11 -26.63 34.98
N GLU A 66 2.19 -26.07 35.77
CA GLU A 66 1.10 -26.83 36.41
C GLU A 66 0.25 -27.60 35.40
N ARG A 67 -0.09 -26.96 34.26
CA ARG A 67 -0.87 -27.60 33.20
C ARG A 67 -0.08 -28.70 32.48
N ILE A 68 1.22 -28.50 32.25
CA ILE A 68 2.09 -29.55 31.68
C ILE A 68 2.20 -30.73 32.64
N ASP A 69 2.39 -30.48 33.94
CA ASP A 69 2.51 -31.52 34.95
C ASP A 69 1.23 -32.34 35.05
N LEU A 70 0.06 -31.69 35.02
CA LEU A 70 -1.25 -32.36 35.00
C LEU A 70 -1.39 -33.31 33.80
N TYR A 71 -1.00 -32.85 32.60
CA TYR A 71 -1.07 -33.69 31.40
C TYR A 71 -0.01 -34.80 31.42
N THR A 72 1.17 -34.53 31.97
CA THR A 72 2.22 -35.55 32.14
C THR A 72 1.79 -36.66 33.09
N GLN A 73 1.11 -36.32 34.19
CA GLN A 73 0.55 -37.31 35.13
C GLN A 73 -0.53 -38.20 34.50
N THR A 74 -1.24 -37.72 33.46
CA THR A 74 -2.25 -38.49 32.75
C THR A 74 -1.71 -39.27 31.54
N GLY A 75 -0.40 -39.21 31.30
CA GLY A 75 0.29 -39.97 30.24
C GLY A 75 0.55 -39.20 28.94
N TRP A 76 0.33 -37.88 28.92
CA TRP A 76 0.68 -37.01 27.80
C TRP A 76 2.07 -36.42 27.97
N GLU A 77 2.89 -36.53 26.94
CA GLU A 77 4.21 -35.91 26.89
C GLU A 77 4.12 -34.54 26.23
N TYR A 78 4.62 -33.50 26.91
CA TYR A 78 4.79 -32.19 26.29
C TYR A 78 5.97 -32.21 25.30
N VAL A 79 5.74 -31.76 24.06
CA VAL A 79 6.75 -31.84 22.99
C VAL A 79 7.26 -30.46 22.57
N ALA A 80 6.36 -29.52 22.30
CA ALA A 80 6.74 -28.25 21.68
C ALA A 80 5.70 -27.14 21.92
N SER A 81 6.13 -25.89 21.73
CA SER A 81 5.26 -24.71 21.70
C SER A 81 5.42 -23.96 20.39
N VAL A 82 4.33 -23.64 19.71
CA VAL A 82 4.36 -22.80 18.52
C VAL A 82 3.81 -21.42 18.88
N GLY A 83 4.64 -20.39 18.70
CA GLY A 83 4.31 -19.05 19.17
C GLY A 83 4.14 -19.00 20.70
N SER A 84 3.31 -18.07 21.18
CA SER A 84 3.13 -17.82 22.61
C SER A 84 1.97 -18.56 23.26
N SER A 85 1.16 -19.28 22.47
CA SER A 85 -0.12 -19.79 22.96
C SER A 85 -0.56 -21.16 22.46
N LEU A 86 0.15 -21.79 21.51
CA LEU A 86 -0.19 -23.12 21.02
C LEU A 86 0.83 -24.13 21.55
N HIS A 87 0.35 -25.11 22.29
CA HIS A 87 1.18 -26.11 22.98
C HIS A 87 0.83 -27.50 22.47
N ILE A 88 1.84 -28.28 22.11
CA ILE A 88 1.70 -29.57 21.44
C ILE A 88 2.10 -30.69 22.40
N PHE A 89 1.19 -31.63 22.58
CA PHE A 89 1.35 -32.82 23.41
C PHE A 89 1.25 -34.08 22.56
N ARG A 90 1.93 -35.14 23.00
CA ARG A 90 1.99 -36.45 22.35
C ARG A 90 1.59 -37.54 23.34
N ALA A 91 0.79 -38.50 22.91
CA ALA A 91 0.55 -39.74 23.63
C ALA A 91 0.60 -40.95 22.69
N PRO A 92 0.93 -42.15 23.19
CA PRO A 92 0.80 -43.39 22.43
C PRO A 92 -0.64 -43.59 21.93
N ALA A 93 -0.82 -44.18 20.74
CA ALA A 93 -2.14 -44.53 20.24
C ALA A 93 -2.76 -45.73 20.98
N THR A 94 -1.92 -46.67 21.42
CA THR A 94 -2.33 -47.88 22.14
C THR A 94 -2.14 -47.67 23.65
N GLY A 95 -3.15 -47.10 24.31
CA GLY A 95 -3.18 -46.93 25.76
C GLY A 95 -4.46 -46.23 26.22
N ALA A 96 -4.89 -46.53 27.45
CA ALA A 96 -6.02 -45.87 28.12
C ALA A 96 -5.65 -44.45 28.62
N VAL A 97 -4.89 -43.69 27.82
CA VAL A 97 -4.56 -42.29 28.12
C VAL A 97 -5.80 -41.45 27.82
N PRO A 98 -6.42 -40.80 28.83
CA PRO A 98 -7.63 -40.02 28.66
C PRO A 98 -7.38 -38.82 27.75
N GLU A 99 -8.44 -38.30 27.15
CA GLU A 99 -8.36 -37.14 26.27
C GLU A 99 -7.99 -35.87 27.06
N ILE A 100 -7.13 -35.00 26.52
CA ILE A 100 -6.66 -33.77 27.19
C ILE A 100 -7.84 -32.86 27.55
N HIS A 101 -8.84 -32.78 26.67
CA HIS A 101 -10.02 -31.96 26.84
C HIS A 101 -11.25 -32.84 27.10
N THR A 102 -11.63 -32.93 28.36
CA THR A 102 -12.87 -33.59 28.81
C THR A 102 -14.09 -32.68 28.68
N ASP A 103 -13.93 -31.34 28.78
CA ASP A 103 -15.00 -30.37 28.55
C ASP A 103 -14.65 -29.38 27.41
N PRO A 104 -15.30 -29.50 26.24
CA PRO A 104 -15.15 -28.55 25.14
C PRO A 104 -15.51 -27.10 25.51
N VAL A 105 -16.40 -26.90 26.48
CA VAL A 105 -16.88 -25.57 26.89
C VAL A 105 -15.78 -24.78 27.59
N GLU A 106 -14.94 -25.44 28.39
CA GLU A 106 -13.78 -24.83 29.07
C GLU A 106 -12.70 -24.37 28.10
N MET A 107 -12.59 -25.02 26.94
CA MET A 107 -11.63 -24.65 25.89
C MET A 107 -12.09 -23.42 25.09
N ALA A 108 -13.40 -23.17 24.97
CA ALA A 108 -13.93 -22.07 24.17
C ALA A 108 -13.34 -20.67 24.46
N PRO A 109 -13.13 -20.22 25.72
CA PRO A 109 -12.52 -18.92 25.99
C PRO A 109 -11.05 -18.81 25.56
N THR A 110 -10.28 -19.90 25.58
CA THR A 110 -8.84 -19.86 25.25
C THR A 110 -8.60 -19.56 23.76
N LEU A 111 -9.55 -19.90 22.90
CA LEU A 111 -9.52 -19.58 21.46
C LEU A 111 -9.43 -18.08 21.16
N ASN A 112 -9.74 -17.19 22.11
CA ASN A 112 -9.56 -15.75 21.93
C ASN A 112 -8.09 -15.38 21.69
N LEU A 113 -7.14 -16.16 22.22
CA LEU A 113 -5.71 -15.97 21.99
C LEU A 113 -5.34 -16.11 20.50
N LEU A 114 -6.13 -16.87 19.74
CA LEU A 114 -5.95 -17.08 18.31
C LEU A 114 -6.41 -15.89 17.45
N LEU A 115 -7.13 -14.91 18.01
CA LEU A 115 -7.59 -13.72 17.27
C LEU A 115 -6.46 -12.72 17.04
N ARG A 116 -5.48 -12.67 17.95
CA ARG A 116 -4.36 -11.72 17.90
C ARG A 116 -3.60 -11.70 16.57
N PRO A 117 -3.14 -12.83 15.99
CA PRO A 117 -2.45 -12.80 14.70
C PRO A 117 -3.34 -12.28 13.57
N TYR A 118 -4.65 -12.51 13.61
CA TYR A 118 -5.58 -11.97 12.63
C TYR A 118 -5.80 -10.47 12.78
N TYR A 119 -5.82 -9.94 14.00
CA TYR A 119 -5.81 -8.50 14.24
C TYR A 119 -4.51 -7.84 13.76
N MET A 120 -3.36 -8.48 14.00
CA MET A 120 -2.08 -7.99 13.48
C MET A 120 -2.04 -8.00 11.95
N LEU A 121 -2.59 -9.05 11.31
CA LEU A 121 -2.71 -9.11 9.86
C LEU A 121 -3.63 -8.00 9.33
N GLY A 122 -4.79 -7.78 9.97
CA GLY A 122 -5.70 -6.69 9.62
C GLY A 122 -5.06 -5.31 9.81
N LEU A 123 -4.30 -5.11 10.89
CA LEU A 123 -3.55 -3.87 11.14
C LEU A 123 -2.48 -3.65 10.07
N SER A 124 -1.76 -4.71 9.67
CA SER A 124 -0.77 -4.61 8.59
C SER A 124 -1.43 -4.26 7.25
N ALA A 125 -2.61 -4.81 6.97
CA ALA A 125 -3.39 -4.49 5.78
C ALA A 125 -3.87 -3.03 5.80
N LEU A 126 -4.32 -2.54 6.96
CA LEU A 126 -4.74 -1.16 7.15
C LEU A 126 -3.56 -0.18 7.01
N ALA A 127 -2.41 -0.50 7.60
CA ALA A 127 -1.19 0.29 7.45
C ALA A 127 -0.76 0.36 5.98
N MET A 128 -0.80 -0.78 5.28
CA MET A 128 -0.48 -0.84 3.85
C MET A 128 -1.46 0.00 3.00
N PHE A 129 -2.75 -0.08 3.31
CA PHE A 129 -3.78 0.76 2.67
C PHE A 129 -3.52 2.24 2.92
N ALA A 130 -3.25 2.64 4.18
CA ALA A 130 -2.95 4.01 4.53
C ALA A 130 -1.71 4.55 3.80
N LEU A 131 -0.63 3.76 3.72
CA LEU A 131 0.59 4.13 2.98
C LEU A 131 0.31 4.36 1.50
N CYS A 132 -0.58 3.57 0.87
CA CYS A 132 -0.97 3.79 -0.52
C CYS A 132 -1.75 5.09 -0.71
N LEU A 133 -2.46 5.59 0.31
CA LEU A 133 -3.26 6.82 0.22
C LEU A 133 -2.45 8.10 0.44
N ILE A 134 -1.28 8.03 1.10
CA ILE A 134 -0.43 9.21 1.39
C ILE A 134 -0.21 10.10 0.16
N PRO A 135 0.12 9.58 -1.04
CA PRO A 135 0.38 10.43 -2.20
C PRO A 135 -0.82 11.25 -2.67
N LEU A 136 -2.05 10.82 -2.37
CA LEU A 136 -3.27 11.56 -2.72
C LEU A 136 -3.38 12.88 -1.96
N PHE A 137 -2.68 13.01 -0.82
CA PHE A 137 -2.69 14.22 0.00
C PHE A 137 -1.65 15.26 -0.42
N ILE A 138 -0.71 14.91 -1.32
CA ILE A 138 0.32 15.85 -1.83
C ILE A 138 -0.31 17.11 -2.44
N TYR A 139 -1.46 16.96 -3.10
CA TYR A 139 -2.18 18.05 -3.77
C TYR A 139 -3.15 18.82 -2.86
N GLY A 140 -3.19 18.54 -1.56
CA GLY A 140 -4.08 19.19 -0.59
C GLY A 140 -5.57 18.84 -0.73
N ASN A 141 -5.97 18.18 -1.82
CA ASN A 141 -7.35 17.82 -2.12
C ASN A 141 -7.41 16.37 -2.65
N VAL A 142 -8.06 15.47 -1.90
CA VAL A 142 -8.10 14.02 -2.21
C VAL A 142 -8.73 13.73 -3.58
N PRO A 143 -9.91 14.29 -3.94
CA PRO A 143 -10.45 14.21 -5.30
C PRO A 143 -9.46 14.60 -6.41
N LEU A 144 -8.70 15.69 -6.23
CA LEU A 144 -7.69 16.12 -7.19
C LEU A 144 -6.54 15.10 -7.26
N GLY A 145 -6.07 14.64 -6.09
CA GLY A 145 -5.07 13.56 -6.01
C GLY A 145 -5.52 12.31 -6.75
N LEU A 146 -6.79 11.90 -6.63
CA LEU A 146 -7.33 10.76 -7.38
C LEU A 146 -7.33 11.00 -8.90
N LEU A 147 -7.66 12.22 -9.36
CA LEU A 147 -7.63 12.54 -10.79
C LEU A 147 -6.22 12.52 -11.36
N VAL A 148 -5.25 13.07 -10.63
CA VAL A 148 -3.89 13.37 -11.13
C VAL A 148 -2.89 12.26 -10.78
N TYR A 149 -3.14 11.47 -9.74
CA TYR A 149 -2.19 10.45 -9.24
C TYR A 149 -2.67 9.00 -9.42
N ALA A 150 -3.98 8.72 -9.48
CA ALA A 150 -4.45 7.34 -9.54
C ALA A 150 -4.11 6.67 -10.89
N ASP A 151 -3.00 5.95 -10.91
CA ASP A 151 -2.51 5.16 -12.04
C ASP A 151 -2.76 3.65 -11.82
N TYR A 152 -2.26 2.81 -12.73
CA TYR A 152 -2.39 1.35 -12.60
C TYR A 152 -1.64 0.80 -11.39
N LEU A 153 -0.50 1.40 -11.01
CA LEU A 153 0.32 0.95 -9.88
C LEU A 153 -0.39 1.22 -8.56
N PHE A 154 -1.05 2.38 -8.45
CA PHE A 154 -1.89 2.73 -7.31
C PHE A 154 -3.07 1.77 -7.16
N ILE A 155 -3.81 1.45 -8.23
CA ILE A 155 -4.92 0.48 -8.13
C ILE A 155 -4.40 -0.91 -7.76
N LEU A 156 -3.29 -1.34 -8.37
CA LEU A 156 -2.72 -2.65 -8.12
C LEU A 156 -2.24 -2.79 -6.67
N SER A 157 -1.73 -1.72 -6.04
CA SER A 157 -1.29 -1.75 -4.64
C SER A 157 -2.44 -1.89 -3.63
N LEU A 158 -3.67 -1.54 -4.00
CA LEU A 158 -4.86 -1.75 -3.15
C LEU A 158 -5.26 -3.23 -3.08
N VAL A 159 -5.00 -4.02 -4.13
CA VAL A 159 -5.44 -5.41 -4.22
C VAL A 159 -4.87 -6.29 -3.10
N PRO A 160 -3.56 -6.24 -2.77
CA PRO A 160 -3.02 -6.96 -1.63
C PRO A 160 -3.64 -6.53 -0.29
N ALA A 161 -3.91 -5.23 -0.09
CA ALA A 161 -4.47 -4.74 1.17
C ALA A 161 -5.87 -5.30 1.41
N ILE A 162 -6.72 -5.25 0.37
CA ILE A 162 -8.06 -5.83 0.39
C ILE A 162 -7.98 -7.35 0.61
N SER A 163 -7.06 -8.03 -0.07
CA SER A 163 -6.88 -9.48 0.07
C SER A 163 -6.49 -9.88 1.49
N LEU A 164 -5.57 -9.16 2.13
CA LEU A 164 -5.19 -9.40 3.53
C LEU A 164 -6.33 -9.12 4.50
N MET A 165 -7.16 -8.09 4.25
CA MET A 165 -8.37 -7.82 5.04
C MET A 165 -9.37 -8.98 4.95
N ILE A 166 -9.57 -9.55 3.75
CA ILE A 166 -10.43 -10.71 3.55
C ILE A 166 -9.86 -11.94 4.27
N ILE A 167 -8.55 -12.19 4.18
CA ILE A 167 -7.89 -13.30 4.86
C ILE A 167 -8.02 -13.16 6.39
N ALA A 168 -7.78 -11.96 6.93
CA ALA A 168 -7.90 -11.65 8.35
C ALA A 168 -9.35 -11.83 8.84
N GLY A 169 -10.33 -11.28 8.11
CA GLY A 169 -11.75 -11.40 8.42
C GLY A 169 -12.23 -12.85 8.40
N ASN A 170 -11.85 -13.61 7.38
CA ASN A 170 -12.17 -15.04 7.29
C ASN A 170 -11.56 -15.83 8.45
N GLY A 171 -10.32 -15.53 8.85
CA GLY A 171 -9.66 -16.12 10.01
C GLY A 171 -10.41 -15.85 11.31
N ILE A 172 -10.80 -14.59 11.56
CA ILE A 172 -11.63 -14.21 12.71
C ILE A 172 -12.96 -14.99 12.70
N CYS A 173 -13.64 -15.05 11.55
CA CYS A 173 -14.87 -15.81 11.41
C CYS A 173 -14.69 -17.30 11.73
N ARG A 174 -13.58 -17.93 11.31
CA ARG A 174 -13.28 -19.33 11.64
C ARG A 174 -13.06 -19.54 13.14
N VAL A 175 -12.28 -18.68 13.78
CA VAL A 175 -12.06 -18.73 15.24
C VAL A 175 -13.39 -18.58 15.99
N VAL A 176 -14.22 -17.61 15.61
CA VAL A 176 -15.54 -17.37 16.23
C VAL A 176 -16.49 -18.56 16.02
N ARG A 177 -16.50 -19.18 14.83
CA ARG A 177 -17.29 -20.38 14.55
C ARG A 177 -16.84 -21.56 15.41
N LYS A 178 -15.53 -21.82 15.51
CA LYS A 178 -14.97 -22.88 16.38
C LYS A 178 -15.31 -22.64 17.84
N ARG A 179 -15.21 -21.40 18.32
CA ARG A 179 -15.64 -21.02 19.68
C ARG A 179 -17.12 -21.28 19.93
N LYS A 180 -17.99 -20.95 18.96
CA LYS A 180 -19.44 -21.20 19.07
C LYS A 180 -19.76 -22.70 19.07
N MET A 181 -18.99 -23.49 18.32
CA MET A 181 -19.10 -24.96 18.30
C MET A 181 -18.71 -25.57 19.65
N LEU A 182 -17.57 -25.16 20.22
CA LEU A 182 -17.11 -25.60 21.54
C LEU A 182 -18.09 -25.25 22.67
N ARG A 183 -18.68 -24.05 22.63
CA ARG A 183 -19.73 -23.62 23.58
C ARG A 183 -21.01 -24.45 23.52
N ARG A 184 -21.25 -25.16 22.40
CA ARG A 184 -22.39 -26.07 22.24
C ARG A 184 -22.07 -27.49 22.72
N GLY A 185 -20.90 -27.70 23.31
CA GLY A 185 -20.43 -29.02 23.77
C GLY A 185 -19.90 -29.92 22.66
N SER A 186 -19.70 -29.40 21.44
CA SER A 186 -19.11 -30.17 20.33
C SER A 186 -17.59 -30.12 20.38
N SER A 187 -16.93 -31.28 20.37
CA SER A 187 -15.46 -31.42 20.38
C SER A 187 -14.83 -31.23 19.00
N PHE A 188 -13.49 -31.12 18.97
CA PHE A 188 -12.73 -31.08 17.72
C PHE A 188 -12.71 -32.43 16.98
N SER A 189 -12.56 -32.37 15.66
CA SER A 189 -12.34 -33.53 14.81
C SER A 189 -10.85 -33.71 14.55
N HIS A 190 -10.29 -34.85 14.95
CA HIS A 190 -8.84 -35.09 14.88
C HIS A 190 -8.35 -35.66 13.53
N ASN A 191 -9.23 -35.71 12.52
CA ASN A 191 -8.96 -36.35 11.21
C ASN A 191 -9.21 -35.40 10.03
N LYS A 192 -8.82 -34.12 10.16
CA LYS A 192 -9.03 -33.15 9.08
C LYS A 192 -7.90 -33.17 8.05
N PRO A 193 -8.23 -33.13 6.75
CA PRO A 193 -7.20 -33.03 5.71
C PRO A 193 -6.46 -31.69 5.84
N TYR A 194 -5.15 -31.70 5.62
CA TYR A 194 -4.30 -30.52 5.84
C TYR A 194 -3.56 -30.03 4.59
N HIS A 195 -3.64 -30.72 3.45
CA HIS A 195 -2.83 -30.40 2.27
C HIS A 195 -3.11 -28.98 1.71
N TYR A 196 -4.34 -28.48 1.85
CA TYR A 196 -4.73 -27.13 1.44
C TYR A 196 -4.14 -26.01 2.30
N VAL A 197 -3.66 -26.33 3.52
CA VAL A 197 -3.07 -25.36 4.44
C VAL A 197 -1.78 -24.79 3.84
N PHE A 198 -0.97 -25.65 3.23
CA PHE A 198 0.29 -25.23 2.62
C PHE A 198 0.08 -24.22 1.48
N SER A 199 -0.87 -24.47 0.57
CA SER A 199 -1.15 -23.55 -0.54
C SER A 199 -1.71 -22.21 -0.04
N ARG A 200 -2.56 -22.22 1.00
CA ARG A 200 -3.05 -20.99 1.65
C ARG A 200 -1.95 -20.20 2.36
N GLY A 201 -1.03 -20.89 3.04
CA GLY A 201 0.14 -20.27 3.67
C GLY A 201 1.02 -19.56 2.65
N TRP A 202 1.37 -20.25 1.55
CA TRP A 202 2.12 -19.65 0.44
C TRP A 202 1.38 -18.49 -0.23
N GLY A 203 0.06 -18.62 -0.45
CA GLY A 203 -0.77 -17.54 -0.99
C GLY A 203 -0.76 -16.30 -0.11
N THR A 204 -0.88 -16.48 1.22
CA THR A 204 -0.83 -15.35 2.17
C THR A 204 0.54 -14.68 2.16
N LEU A 205 1.63 -15.46 2.15
CA LEU A 205 2.99 -14.92 2.05
C LEU A 205 3.21 -14.17 0.73
N PHE A 206 2.73 -14.71 -0.38
CA PHE A 206 2.81 -14.07 -1.69
C PHE A 206 2.09 -12.71 -1.69
N VAL A 207 0.87 -12.64 -1.14
CA VAL A 207 0.11 -11.39 -1.04
C VAL A 207 0.83 -10.36 -0.17
N LEU A 208 1.41 -10.78 0.97
CA LEU A 208 2.20 -9.90 1.83
C LEU A 208 3.43 -9.33 1.10
N VAL A 209 4.21 -10.20 0.45
CA VAL A 209 5.42 -9.80 -0.28
C VAL A 209 5.07 -8.90 -1.46
N LEU A 210 4.05 -9.26 -2.25
CA LEU A 210 3.58 -8.45 -3.36
C LEU A 210 3.12 -7.07 -2.89
N GLY A 211 2.37 -7.00 -1.78
CA GLY A 211 1.95 -5.74 -1.17
C GLY A 211 3.14 -4.86 -0.80
N LEU A 212 4.15 -5.41 -0.11
CA LEU A 212 5.37 -4.68 0.25
C LEU A 212 6.13 -4.16 -0.98
N VAL A 213 6.27 -4.99 -2.02
CA VAL A 213 6.93 -4.61 -3.27
C VAL A 213 6.16 -3.47 -3.96
N LEU A 214 4.84 -3.54 -4.03
CA LEU A 214 4.02 -2.51 -4.67
C LEU A 214 4.01 -1.20 -3.88
N VAL A 215 4.02 -1.26 -2.54
CA VAL A 215 4.15 -0.06 -1.70
C VAL A 215 5.52 0.58 -1.90
N ALA A 216 6.59 -0.21 -1.94
CA ALA A 216 7.93 0.29 -2.22
C ALA A 216 8.02 0.90 -3.63
N ALA A 217 7.40 0.26 -4.64
CA ALA A 217 7.34 0.79 -6.00
C ALA A 217 6.58 2.12 -6.07
N ASN A 218 5.45 2.24 -5.35
CA ASN A 218 4.71 3.50 -5.23
C ASN A 218 5.56 4.57 -4.56
N ALA A 219 6.25 4.25 -3.45
CA ALA A 219 7.15 5.20 -2.79
C ALA A 219 8.25 5.68 -3.74
N VAL A 220 8.90 4.78 -4.48
CA VAL A 220 9.90 5.15 -5.49
C VAL A 220 9.29 6.02 -6.59
N ASN A 221 8.04 5.78 -7.02
CA ASN A 221 7.38 6.61 -8.02
C ASN A 221 7.16 8.04 -7.51
N VAL A 222 6.70 8.20 -6.27
CA VAL A 222 6.53 9.51 -5.61
C VAL A 222 7.85 10.23 -5.44
N PHE A 223 8.89 9.56 -4.94
CA PHE A 223 10.19 10.20 -4.73
C PHE A 223 10.97 10.42 -6.04
N ARG A 224 10.66 9.67 -7.11
CA ARG A 224 11.21 9.96 -8.46
C ARG A 224 10.59 11.18 -9.09
N SER A 225 9.33 11.52 -8.80
CA SER A 225 8.72 12.74 -9.35
C SER A 225 9.40 14.03 -8.88
N ASP A 226 10.26 13.98 -7.86
CA ASP A 226 11.09 15.11 -7.42
C ASP A 226 12.37 15.30 -8.28
N HIS A 227 12.72 14.35 -9.15
CA HIS A 227 13.82 14.52 -10.11
C HIS A 227 13.34 15.22 -11.37
N CYS A 228 13.20 16.54 -11.28
CA CYS A 228 12.96 17.36 -12.46
C CYS A 228 14.13 17.23 -13.44
N SER A 229 13.79 16.90 -14.67
CA SER A 229 14.75 16.85 -15.76
C SER A 229 15.05 18.27 -16.24
N PRO A 230 16.26 18.55 -16.75
CA PRO A 230 16.54 19.83 -17.39
C PRO A 230 15.59 20.02 -18.59
N LEU A 231 15.20 21.26 -18.84
CA LEU A 231 14.29 21.59 -19.93
C LEU A 231 14.88 21.14 -21.29
N PRO A 232 14.15 20.32 -22.07
CA PRO A 232 14.64 19.87 -23.38
C PRO A 232 14.90 21.04 -24.33
N GLN A 233 15.90 20.87 -25.20
CA GLN A 233 16.13 21.79 -26.31
C GLN A 233 15.18 21.42 -27.47
N GLY A 234 14.28 22.33 -27.85
CA GLY A 234 13.33 22.13 -28.96
C GLY A 234 11.96 22.76 -28.72
N GLU A 235 11.05 22.58 -29.68
CA GLU A 235 9.64 22.96 -29.52
C GLU A 235 8.97 22.04 -28.50
N LEU A 236 8.48 22.65 -27.42
CA LEU A 236 7.74 21.96 -26.38
C LEU A 236 6.25 22.31 -26.44
N PRO A 237 5.36 21.41 -25.97
CA PRO A 237 3.92 21.66 -25.88
C PRO A 237 3.53 22.61 -24.73
N VAL A 238 4.51 23.32 -24.17
CA VAL A 238 4.35 24.28 -23.08
C VAL A 238 4.89 25.65 -23.50
N VAL A 239 4.38 26.70 -22.86
CA VAL A 239 4.92 28.06 -23.01
C VAL A 239 6.20 28.18 -22.19
N ARG A 240 7.25 28.76 -22.79
CA ARG A 240 8.54 28.98 -22.14
C ARG A 240 8.81 30.45 -21.86
N LEU A 241 9.71 30.75 -20.93
CA LEU A 241 10.15 32.14 -20.72
C LEU A 241 10.84 32.71 -21.97
N SER A 242 11.52 31.86 -22.76
CA SER A 242 12.10 32.25 -24.05
C SER A 242 11.08 32.66 -25.10
N ASP A 243 9.83 32.21 -24.98
CA ASP A 243 8.74 32.58 -25.90
C ASP A 243 8.10 33.92 -25.48
N ILE A 244 8.28 34.31 -24.22
CA ILE A 244 7.70 35.50 -23.60
C ILE A 244 8.69 36.67 -23.63
N ILE A 245 9.94 36.45 -23.21
CA ILE A 245 10.99 37.47 -23.07
C ILE A 245 11.89 37.47 -24.30
N SER A 246 12.20 38.65 -24.84
CA SER A 246 13.15 38.80 -25.94
C SER A 246 14.55 38.33 -25.53
N HIS A 247 15.29 37.67 -26.43
CA HIS A 247 16.65 37.18 -26.14
C HIS A 247 17.63 38.26 -25.64
N THR A 248 17.40 39.53 -25.97
CA THR A 248 18.20 40.68 -25.52
C THR A 248 17.94 41.10 -24.08
N GLU A 249 16.80 40.71 -23.52
CA GLU A 249 16.36 41.07 -22.18
C GLU A 249 16.49 39.90 -21.18
N TYR A 250 16.73 38.69 -21.70
CA TYR A 250 16.82 37.46 -20.91
C TYR A 250 18.19 37.35 -20.22
N ILE A 251 18.18 37.26 -18.89
CA ILE A 251 19.37 37.11 -18.05
C ILE A 251 19.25 35.81 -17.26
N ILE A 252 20.31 34.99 -17.29
CA ILE A 252 20.39 33.80 -16.44
C ILE A 252 20.75 34.27 -15.02
N ILE A 253 19.86 34.01 -14.06
CA ILE A 253 20.08 34.27 -12.64
C ILE A 253 20.25 32.91 -11.93
N GLU A 254 21.14 32.84 -10.94
CA GLU A 254 21.24 31.66 -10.08
C GLU A 254 19.97 31.54 -9.20
N PRO A 255 19.38 30.34 -9.09
CA PRO A 255 18.21 30.12 -8.24
C PRO A 255 18.52 30.40 -6.77
N ASP A 256 17.58 31.07 -6.09
CA ASP A 256 17.60 31.30 -4.65
C ASP A 256 17.16 30.04 -3.87
N ASP A 257 17.35 30.00 -2.53
CA ASP A 257 17.00 28.83 -1.70
C ASP A 257 15.51 28.41 -1.79
N PHE A 258 14.64 29.32 -2.24
CA PHE A 258 13.20 29.10 -2.44
C PHE A 258 12.79 28.85 -3.91
N GLU A 259 13.71 28.98 -4.87
CA GLU A 259 13.45 28.82 -6.31
C GLU A 259 14.05 27.49 -6.77
N LEU A 260 13.24 26.42 -6.73
CA LEU A 260 13.81 25.07 -6.70
C LEU A 260 14.72 24.71 -7.89
N PHE A 261 14.44 25.11 -9.14
CA PHE A 261 15.33 24.95 -10.33
C PHE A 261 14.57 25.30 -11.63
N ASN A 262 15.27 25.37 -12.77
CA ASN A 262 14.69 25.35 -14.12
C ASN A 262 14.55 23.90 -14.62
N GLY A 263 13.32 23.39 -14.71
CA GLY A 263 13.11 22.00 -15.05
C GLY A 263 11.68 21.64 -15.43
N CYS A 264 11.51 20.42 -15.90
CA CYS A 264 10.20 19.85 -16.19
C CYS A 264 10.09 18.41 -15.72
N PHE A 265 8.86 17.98 -15.47
CA PHE A 265 8.54 16.57 -15.30
C PHE A 265 7.22 16.24 -15.99
N THR A 266 7.07 14.96 -16.31
CA THR A 266 5.87 14.42 -16.95
C THR A 266 5.28 13.36 -16.05
N SER A 267 3.97 13.35 -15.94
CA SER A 267 3.23 12.34 -15.19
C SER A 267 2.03 11.84 -15.99
N SER A 268 1.46 10.75 -15.54
CA SER A 268 0.27 10.16 -16.13
C SER A 268 -0.57 9.46 -15.08
N SER A 269 -1.88 9.62 -15.17
CA SER A 269 -2.86 8.86 -14.38
C SER A 269 -3.88 8.20 -15.29
N LEU A 270 -4.75 7.37 -14.72
CA LEU A 270 -5.82 6.73 -15.48
C LEU A 270 -6.79 7.75 -16.08
N LEU A 271 -7.14 8.79 -15.33
CA LEU A 271 -8.16 9.78 -15.71
C LEU A 271 -7.56 10.97 -16.46
N VAL A 272 -6.31 11.30 -16.17
CA VAL A 272 -5.53 12.37 -16.81
C VAL A 272 -4.22 11.75 -17.36
N PRO A 273 -4.28 11.08 -18.52
CA PRO A 273 -3.17 10.28 -19.05
C PRO A 273 -1.97 11.09 -19.53
N TRP A 274 -2.12 12.39 -19.74
CA TRP A 274 -1.00 13.26 -20.09
C TRP A 274 -0.99 14.46 -19.16
N GLN A 275 0.12 14.59 -18.43
CA GLN A 275 0.36 15.66 -17.49
C GLN A 275 1.78 16.14 -17.70
N TRP A 276 1.92 17.43 -17.85
CA TRP A 276 3.21 18.08 -18.01
C TRP A 276 3.31 19.22 -17.01
N TYR A 277 4.47 19.34 -16.39
CA TYR A 277 4.80 20.42 -15.50
C TYR A 277 6.16 20.99 -15.88
N SER A 278 6.27 22.31 -15.91
CA SER A 278 7.54 23.02 -16.02
C SER A 278 7.58 24.24 -15.11
N ALA A 279 8.75 24.49 -14.54
CA ALA A 279 9.06 25.70 -13.80
C ALA A 279 10.31 26.33 -14.39
N GLU A 280 10.23 27.63 -14.69
CA GLU A 280 11.31 28.45 -15.24
C GLU A 280 11.45 29.74 -14.42
N PHE A 281 12.69 30.13 -14.14
CA PHE A 281 13.11 31.32 -13.43
C PHE A 281 14.23 31.98 -14.24
N ALA A 282 14.11 33.28 -14.46
CA ALA A 282 15.09 34.08 -15.16
C ALA A 282 15.04 35.54 -14.71
N GLY A 283 16.06 36.31 -15.07
CA GLY A 283 16.03 37.76 -15.02
C GLY A 283 15.50 38.35 -16.31
N GLN A 284 14.75 39.44 -16.20
CA GLN A 284 14.34 40.29 -17.31
C GLN A 284 14.93 41.69 -17.13
N LEU A 285 15.65 42.18 -18.12
CA LEU A 285 16.14 43.57 -18.14
C LEU A 285 14.96 44.52 -18.37
N ALA A 286 14.68 45.39 -17.41
CA ALA A 286 13.62 46.39 -17.49
C ALA A 286 14.16 47.73 -18.03
N GLY A 287 13.23 48.57 -18.50
CA GLY A 287 13.55 49.93 -18.95
C GLY A 287 14.27 50.72 -17.84
N GLY A 288 15.51 51.16 -18.12
CA GLY A 288 16.36 51.85 -17.14
C GLY A 288 17.54 51.02 -16.59
N GLY A 289 17.72 49.78 -17.06
CA GLY A 289 18.88 48.94 -16.71
C GLY A 289 18.73 48.18 -15.38
N SER A 290 17.55 48.22 -14.76
CA SER A 290 17.23 47.37 -13.62
C SER A 290 16.88 45.96 -14.09
N VAL A 291 17.25 44.95 -13.28
CA VAL A 291 16.91 43.54 -13.56
C VAL A 291 15.73 43.15 -12.68
N SER A 292 14.60 42.80 -13.30
CA SER A 292 13.46 42.21 -12.60
C SER A 292 13.61 40.69 -12.60
N ARG A 293 13.27 40.03 -11.48
CA ARG A 293 13.12 38.58 -11.46
C ARG A 293 11.80 38.21 -12.12
N THR A 294 11.83 37.15 -12.93
CA THR A 294 10.70 36.65 -13.69
C THR A 294 10.59 35.15 -13.51
N SER A 295 9.37 34.66 -13.26
CA SER A 295 9.10 33.23 -13.12
C SER A 295 7.88 32.80 -13.89
N LEU A 296 7.92 31.57 -14.39
CA LEU A 296 6.84 30.92 -15.10
C LEU A 296 6.71 29.48 -14.59
N VAL A 297 5.56 29.18 -13.99
CA VAL A 297 5.13 27.82 -13.69
C VAL A 297 4.01 27.48 -14.65
N PHE A 298 4.17 26.37 -15.37
CA PHE A 298 3.24 25.92 -16.39
C PHE A 298 2.87 24.47 -16.15
N SER A 299 1.60 24.21 -15.92
CA SER A 299 1.03 22.87 -15.82
C SER A 299 0.01 22.65 -16.93
N SER A 300 0.14 21.56 -17.67
CA SER A 300 -0.82 21.18 -18.71
C SER A 300 -1.29 19.75 -18.55
N TYR A 301 -2.60 19.57 -18.71
CA TYR A 301 -3.28 18.33 -18.48
C TYR A 301 -4.17 17.99 -19.67
N ARG A 302 -4.21 16.71 -20.06
CA ARG A 302 -5.20 16.18 -21.00
C ARG A 302 -6.01 15.12 -20.29
N ALA A 303 -7.26 15.43 -19.98
CA ALA A 303 -8.21 14.48 -19.40
C ALA A 303 -8.77 13.53 -20.48
N ARG A 304 -9.30 12.37 -20.06
CA ARG A 304 -9.95 11.43 -21.01
C ARG A 304 -11.22 12.00 -21.65
N THR A 305 -11.97 12.80 -20.90
CA THR A 305 -13.26 13.38 -21.30
C THR A 305 -13.29 14.88 -20.99
N THR A 306 -14.17 15.61 -21.67
CA THR A 306 -14.39 17.05 -21.44
C THR A 306 -14.96 17.32 -20.05
N GLY A 307 -15.87 16.46 -19.57
CA GLY A 307 -16.41 16.56 -18.20
C GLY A 307 -15.33 16.39 -17.11
N LEU A 308 -14.37 15.49 -17.31
CA LEU A 308 -13.23 15.36 -16.39
C LEU A 308 -12.30 16.59 -16.45
N ALA A 309 -12.14 17.20 -17.62
CA ALA A 309 -11.36 18.43 -17.77
C ALA A 309 -12.03 19.60 -17.03
N ASP A 310 -13.36 19.77 -17.12
CA ASP A 310 -14.10 20.78 -16.37
C ASP A 310 -13.96 20.58 -14.84
N ILE A 311 -14.12 19.34 -14.36
CA ILE A 311 -13.92 19.01 -12.95
C ILE A 311 -12.48 19.34 -12.51
N LEU A 312 -11.49 18.94 -13.31
CA LEU A 312 -10.07 19.20 -13.03
C LEU A 312 -9.80 20.71 -12.94
N ALA A 313 -10.28 21.50 -13.91
CA ALA A 313 -10.10 22.95 -13.95
C ALA A 313 -10.64 23.66 -12.70
N ARG A 314 -11.76 23.17 -12.14
CA ARG A 314 -12.36 23.72 -10.91
C ARG A 314 -11.64 23.28 -9.62
N MET A 315 -10.93 22.14 -9.66
CA MET A 315 -10.29 21.56 -8.48
C MET A 315 -8.81 21.93 -8.34
N LEU A 316 -8.18 22.43 -9.41
CA LEU A 316 -6.78 22.86 -9.37
C LEU A 316 -6.57 23.93 -8.29
N PRO A 317 -5.52 23.80 -7.46
CA PRO A 317 -5.25 24.76 -6.40
C PRO A 317 -4.76 26.07 -7.02
N SER A 318 -5.52 27.15 -6.86
CA SER A 318 -5.07 28.48 -7.22
C SER A 318 -4.41 29.17 -6.03
N LYS A 319 -3.37 29.97 -6.29
CA LYS A 319 -2.73 30.81 -5.26
C LYS A 319 -3.59 32.02 -4.91
N PHE A 320 -4.32 32.53 -5.89
CA PHE A 320 -5.22 33.66 -5.76
C PHE A 320 -6.66 33.28 -6.12
N GLU A 321 -7.61 34.12 -5.72
CA GLU A 321 -9.01 33.97 -6.14
C GLU A 321 -9.15 34.34 -7.62
N LEU A 322 -9.28 33.33 -8.47
CA LEU A 322 -9.44 33.51 -9.91
C LEU A 322 -10.88 33.93 -10.24
N ARG A 323 -11.02 34.94 -11.10
CA ARG A 323 -12.33 35.37 -11.61
C ARG A 323 -12.51 34.88 -13.03
N LYS A 324 -13.72 34.43 -13.37
CA LYS A 324 -14.03 34.06 -14.75
C LYS A 324 -13.96 35.32 -15.63
N SER A 325 -13.21 35.25 -16.72
CA SER A 325 -13.09 36.37 -17.67
C SER A 325 -14.36 36.47 -18.53
N GLU A 326 -15.00 37.63 -18.55
CA GLU A 326 -16.15 37.91 -19.42
C GLU A 326 -15.73 38.28 -20.84
N SER A 327 -14.52 38.82 -20.99
CA SER A 327 -14.00 39.33 -22.27
C SER A 327 -13.43 38.25 -23.18
N TYR A 328 -13.23 37.03 -22.66
CA TYR A 328 -12.61 35.94 -23.39
C TYR A 328 -13.67 34.89 -23.81
N PRO A 329 -13.76 34.53 -25.10
CA PRO A 329 -14.70 33.50 -25.57
C PRO A 329 -14.21 32.11 -25.13
N GLY A 330 -14.60 31.69 -23.93
CA GLY A 330 -14.28 30.36 -23.41
C GLY A 330 -14.28 30.29 -21.89
N ASP A 331 -13.76 29.17 -21.38
CA ASP A 331 -13.60 28.95 -19.94
C ASP A 331 -12.19 29.34 -19.51
N LEU A 332 -12.04 30.64 -19.23
CA LEU A 332 -10.83 31.25 -18.70
C LEU A 332 -11.12 31.85 -17.32
N TRP A 333 -10.36 31.43 -16.32
CA TRP A 333 -10.33 32.06 -15.00
C TRP A 333 -8.98 32.72 -14.80
N ILE A 334 -8.97 34.00 -14.42
CA ILE A 334 -7.77 34.81 -14.36
C ILE A 334 -7.73 35.65 -13.08
N TYR A 335 -6.53 35.82 -12.55
CA TYR A 335 -6.15 36.81 -11.56
C TYR A 335 -4.97 37.60 -12.11
N GLN A 336 -5.04 38.92 -11.96
CA GLN A 336 -4.00 39.84 -12.38
C GLN A 336 -3.83 40.93 -11.34
N HIS A 337 -2.61 41.05 -10.81
CA HIS A 337 -2.25 42.12 -9.89
C HIS A 337 -0.78 42.48 -10.03
N GLY A 338 -0.50 43.71 -10.49
CA GLY A 338 0.86 44.14 -10.82
C GLY A 338 1.47 43.24 -11.90
N ASN A 339 2.63 42.66 -11.58
CA ASN A 339 3.39 41.76 -12.46
C ASN A 339 2.99 40.28 -12.28
N VAL A 340 2.07 39.98 -11.36
CA VAL A 340 1.64 38.62 -11.06
C VAL A 340 0.36 38.31 -11.82
N HIS A 341 0.45 37.26 -12.63
CA HIS A 341 -0.60 36.75 -13.49
C HIS A 341 -0.80 35.27 -13.19
N GLU A 342 -2.02 34.89 -12.81
CA GLU A 342 -2.39 33.49 -12.62
C GLU A 342 -3.65 33.22 -13.43
N PHE A 343 -3.67 32.15 -14.22
CA PHE A 343 -4.88 31.76 -14.93
C PHE A 343 -5.01 30.26 -15.17
N ILE A 344 -6.27 29.83 -15.28
CA ILE A 344 -6.67 28.50 -15.72
C ILE A 344 -7.42 28.66 -17.04
N LEU A 345 -6.94 27.98 -18.07
CA LEU A 345 -7.60 27.91 -19.37
C LEU A 345 -8.07 26.49 -19.62
N LEU A 346 -9.39 26.33 -19.81
CA LEU A 346 -10.03 25.08 -20.18
C LEU A 346 -10.44 25.12 -21.66
N LYS A 347 -9.99 24.13 -22.42
CA LYS A 347 -10.36 23.96 -23.82
C LYS A 347 -10.52 22.47 -24.16
N ASP A 348 -11.74 22.07 -24.46
CA ASP A 348 -12.12 20.68 -24.72
C ASP A 348 -11.69 19.71 -23.60
N LYS A 349 -10.65 18.91 -23.85
CA LYS A 349 -10.08 17.93 -22.92
C LYS A 349 -8.82 18.45 -22.23
N TYR A 350 -8.37 19.63 -22.59
CA TYR A 350 -7.11 20.21 -22.13
C TYR A 350 -7.36 21.27 -21.07
N VAL A 351 -6.56 21.21 -20.01
CA VAL A 351 -6.55 22.20 -18.93
C VAL A 351 -5.13 22.71 -18.79
N PHE A 352 -4.96 24.03 -18.81
CA PHE A 352 -3.69 24.70 -18.60
C PHE A 352 -3.80 25.56 -17.37
N TYR A 353 -2.81 25.44 -16.49
CA TYR A 353 -2.66 26.27 -15.31
C TYR A 353 -1.32 26.96 -15.39
N VAL A 354 -1.34 28.30 -15.34
CA VAL A 354 -0.17 29.13 -15.55
C VAL A 354 -0.07 30.12 -14.40
N VAL A 355 1.11 30.18 -13.80
CA VAL A 355 1.49 31.23 -12.84
C VAL A 355 2.71 31.93 -13.41
N TYR A 356 2.55 33.20 -13.74
CA TYR A 356 3.60 34.03 -14.32
C TYR A 356 3.82 35.26 -13.44
N ASN A 357 5.07 35.54 -13.12
CA ASN A 357 5.46 36.79 -12.48
C ASN A 357 6.47 37.47 -13.40
N GLY A 358 6.10 38.56 -14.07
CA GLY A 358 6.98 39.26 -15.00
C GLY A 358 6.34 40.50 -15.61
N LEU A 359 7.05 41.16 -16.53
CA LEU A 359 6.66 42.48 -17.04
C LEU A 359 5.74 42.42 -18.26
N GLU A 360 5.72 41.28 -18.95
CA GLU A 360 4.91 41.08 -20.15
C GLU A 360 3.42 40.95 -19.85
N PRO A 361 2.53 41.49 -20.72
CA PRO A 361 1.09 41.45 -20.52
C PRO A 361 0.53 40.02 -20.62
N VAL A 362 -0.49 39.72 -19.81
CA VAL A 362 -1.11 38.39 -19.74
C VAL A 362 -1.78 37.97 -21.05
N GLU A 363 -2.25 38.92 -21.86
CA GLU A 363 -2.85 38.65 -23.17
C GLU A 363 -1.86 37.98 -24.13
N LYS A 364 -0.58 38.34 -24.04
CA LYS A 364 0.50 37.69 -24.81
C LYS A 364 0.67 36.24 -24.38
N LEU A 365 0.64 35.97 -23.07
CA LEU A 365 0.71 34.61 -22.54
C LEU A 365 -0.48 33.77 -22.99
N ILE A 366 -1.71 34.29 -22.89
CA ILE A 366 -2.92 33.56 -23.29
C ILE A 366 -2.84 33.15 -24.77
N ARG A 367 -2.42 34.05 -25.66
CA ARG A 367 -2.25 33.74 -27.10
C ARG A 367 -1.21 32.63 -27.32
N LEU A 368 -0.08 32.69 -26.62
CA LEU A 368 0.94 31.64 -26.70
C LEU A 368 0.39 30.28 -26.25
N VAL A 369 -0.42 30.25 -25.19
CA VAL A 369 -1.09 29.00 -24.75
C VAL A 369 -2.05 28.49 -25.81
N GLU A 370 -2.85 29.36 -26.43
CA GLU A 370 -3.78 28.99 -27.50
C GLU A 370 -3.08 28.38 -28.72
N ASP A 371 -1.96 28.97 -29.13
CA ASP A 371 -1.14 28.46 -30.23
C ASP A 371 -0.60 27.06 -29.92
N LYS A 372 -0.14 26.85 -28.68
CA LYS A 372 0.29 25.52 -28.20
C LYS A 372 -0.88 24.53 -28.12
N ILE A 373 -2.08 24.97 -27.78
CA ILE A 373 -3.28 24.11 -27.83
C ILE A 373 -3.60 23.69 -29.27
N ALA A 374 -3.55 24.65 -30.20
CA ALA A 374 -3.86 24.41 -31.60
C ALA A 374 -2.85 23.47 -32.28
N SER A 375 -1.60 23.45 -31.82
CA SER A 375 -0.62 22.47 -32.29
C SER A 375 -0.86 21.07 -31.70
N LEU A 376 -1.38 20.98 -30.48
CA LEU A 376 -1.71 19.72 -29.79
C LEU A 376 -3.03 19.06 -30.22
N SER A 377 -3.92 19.81 -30.90
CA SER A 377 -5.21 19.32 -31.38
C SER A 377 -5.21 18.87 -32.85
N LYS A 378 -4.11 19.11 -33.57
CA LYS A 378 -3.84 18.55 -34.91
C LYS A 378 -3.32 17.12 -34.79
#